data_AF-A0A7S2C3Q7-F1
#
_entry.id   AF-A0A7S2C3Q7-F1
#
_cell.length_a   1.000
_cell.length_b   1.000
_cell.length_c   1.000
_cell.angle_alpha   90.00
_cell.angle_beta   90.00
_cell.angle_gamma   90.00
#
_symmetry.space_group_name_H-M   'P 1'
#
loop_
_entity.id
_entity.type
_entity.pdbx_description
1 polymer ?
#
loop_
_entity_poly.entity_id
_entity_poly.type
_entity_poly.pdbx_seq_one_letter_code
_entity_poly.pdbx_strand_id
1 'polypeptide(L)'
;VFLEVEVLCNPDHVTLALVDWDAGGRSSVTFSPTTGTVFRERIVGDAPRRIRGDYVQRLYAALPGVRFEGSVGLYVQGGRLAFFRRWRNNEADDFAPEQPVWETTGFVTDLSWAQGPHLTPCLAFCKEGPYHVH
;
A
#
# COMPACT_ATOMS: atom_id res chain seq x y z
N VAL A 1 -10.28 -7.99 8.89
CA VAL A 1 -10.05 -6.57 9.19
C VAL A 1 -9.95 -5.83 7.87
N PHE A 2 -10.63 -4.69 7.73
CA PHE A 2 -10.54 -3.82 6.57
C PHE A 2 -10.21 -2.40 7.04
N LEU A 3 -9.28 -1.75 6.36
CA LEU A 3 -8.92 -0.36 6.56
C LEU A 3 -8.91 0.32 5.20
N GLU A 4 -9.54 1.49 5.13
CA GLU A 4 -9.57 2.36 3.96
C GLU A 4 -8.98 3.71 4.35
N VAL A 5 -8.26 4.33 3.42
CA VAL A 5 -7.77 5.70 3.53
C VAL A 5 -8.09 6.42 2.24
N GLU A 6 -8.72 7.57 2.35
CA GLU A 6 -8.92 8.46 1.21
C GLU A 6 -7.80 9.52 1.16
N VAL A 7 -7.12 9.65 0.02
CA VAL A 7 -6.08 10.67 -0.20
C VAL A 7 -6.70 11.84 -0.96
N LEU A 8 -6.96 12.94 -0.24
CA LEU A 8 -7.62 14.13 -0.78
C LEU A 8 -6.66 15.16 -1.36
N CYS A 9 -5.46 15.27 -0.78
CA CYS A 9 -4.46 16.27 -1.16
C CYS A 9 -3.04 15.72 -1.01
N ASN A 10 -2.14 16.19 -1.88
CA ASN A 10 -0.78 15.71 -2.03
C ASN A 10 -0.73 14.19 -2.28
N PRO A 11 -1.31 13.71 -3.39
CA PRO A 11 -1.27 12.30 -3.80
C PRO A 11 0.13 11.70 -3.96
N ASP A 12 1.15 12.56 -3.97
CA ASP A 12 2.52 12.21 -4.28
C ASP A 12 3.06 11.13 -3.34
N HIS A 13 3.27 9.96 -3.94
CA HIS A 13 4.07 8.87 -3.39
C HIS A 13 3.60 8.37 -2.02
N VAL A 14 2.30 8.43 -1.76
CA VAL A 14 1.72 7.75 -0.60
C VAL A 14 1.90 6.25 -0.76
N THR A 15 2.35 5.57 0.29
CA THR A 15 2.35 4.09 0.34
C THR A 15 1.60 3.62 1.57
N LEU A 16 0.84 2.53 1.41
CA LEU A 16 0.14 1.87 2.50
C LEU A 16 0.92 0.60 2.87
N ALA A 17 1.32 0.48 4.13
CA ALA A 17 2.09 -0.64 4.62
C ALA A 17 1.39 -1.35 5.77
N LEU A 18 1.67 -2.65 5.91
CA LEU A 18 1.45 -3.39 7.15
C LEU A 18 2.82 -3.71 7.75
N VAL A 19 3.05 -3.29 8.99
CA VAL A 19 4.36 -3.34 9.64
C VAL A 19 4.28 -4.16 10.92
N ASP A 20 5.30 -4.99 11.14
CA ASP A 20 5.53 -5.67 12.42
C ASP A 20 6.58 -4.89 13.23
N TRP A 21 6.11 -4.23 14.29
CA TRP A 21 6.95 -3.48 15.22
C TRP A 21 7.52 -4.32 16.36
N ASP A 22 6.81 -5.37 16.76
CA ASP A 22 7.15 -6.18 17.94
C ASP A 22 8.44 -7.00 17.72
N ALA A 23 8.80 -7.24 16.45
CA ALA A 23 10.11 -7.76 16.05
C ALA A 23 11.22 -6.68 15.94
N GLY A 24 11.04 -5.52 16.59
CA GLY A 24 11.98 -4.40 16.56
C GLY A 24 11.80 -3.41 15.40
N GLY A 25 10.65 -3.41 14.73
CA GLY A 25 10.27 -2.40 13.71
C GLY A 25 10.78 -2.64 12.30
N ARG A 26 10.74 -3.88 11.82
CA ARG A 26 11.78 -4.35 10.90
C ARG A 26 11.32 -5.13 9.66
N SER A 27 10.09 -5.65 9.64
CA SER A 27 9.53 -6.32 8.48
C SER A 27 8.23 -5.62 8.06
N SER A 28 8.03 -5.47 6.76
CA SER A 28 6.88 -4.76 6.23
C SER A 28 6.39 -5.36 4.91
N VAL A 29 5.11 -5.16 4.64
CA VAL A 29 4.54 -5.34 3.31
C VAL A 29 3.93 -4.01 2.91
N THR A 30 4.51 -3.38 1.89
CA THR A 30 4.22 -2.02 1.47
C THR A 30 3.63 -2.02 0.07
N PHE A 31 2.53 -1.32 -0.13
CA PHE A 31 1.87 -1.16 -1.42
C PHE A 31 2.03 0.27 -1.93
N SER A 32 2.49 0.40 -3.19
CA SER A 32 2.51 1.66 -3.92
C SER A 32 1.30 1.71 -4.86
N PRO A 33 0.30 2.56 -4.58
CA PRO A 33 -0.90 2.67 -5.39
C PRO A 33 -0.62 3.25 -6.78
N THR A 34 0.37 4.13 -6.93
CA THR A 34 0.76 4.66 -8.25
C THR A 34 1.35 3.57 -9.15
N THR A 35 2.28 2.77 -8.63
CA THR A 35 2.95 1.77 -9.46
C THR A 35 2.21 0.46 -9.51
N GLY A 36 1.29 0.18 -8.58
CA GLY A 36 0.61 -1.11 -8.49
C GLY A 36 1.51 -2.24 -7.95
N THR A 37 2.63 -1.88 -7.33
CA THR A 37 3.65 -2.81 -6.83
C THR A 37 3.48 -3.03 -5.33
N VAL A 38 3.67 -4.27 -4.89
CA VAL A 38 3.83 -4.62 -3.48
C VAL A 38 5.28 -4.96 -3.22
N PHE A 39 5.87 -4.33 -2.21
CA PHE A 39 7.22 -4.55 -1.74
C PHE A 39 7.17 -5.25 -0.38
N ARG A 40 7.97 -6.30 -0.22
CA ARG A 40 8.05 -7.08 1.01
C ARG A 40 9.47 -6.99 1.54
N GLU A 41 9.62 -6.49 2.75
CA GLU A 41 10.92 -6.45 3.43
C GLU A 41 10.93 -7.38 4.62
N ARG A 42 12.01 -8.15 4.72
CA ARG A 42 12.31 -8.96 5.88
C ARG A 42 13.79 -8.86 6.21
N ILE A 43 14.10 -8.71 7.48
CA ILE A 43 15.49 -8.83 7.95
C ILE A 43 15.89 -10.30 7.99
N VAL A 44 17.07 -10.59 7.43
CA VAL A 44 17.65 -11.93 7.36
C VAL A 44 18.99 -12.03 8.12
N GLY A 45 19.41 -10.96 8.79
CA GLY A 45 20.57 -10.96 9.69
C GLY A 45 20.76 -9.61 10.37
N ASP A 46 21.26 -9.62 11.61
CA ASP A 46 21.33 -8.42 12.46
C ASP A 46 22.71 -7.71 12.45
N ALA A 47 23.83 -8.40 12.16
CA ALA A 47 25.17 -7.82 12.19
C ALA A 47 26.13 -8.43 11.14
N PRO A 48 26.46 -7.73 10.03
CA PRO A 48 25.83 -6.49 9.57
C PRO A 48 24.34 -6.73 9.23
N ARG A 49 23.51 -5.70 9.38
CA ARG A 49 22.09 -5.78 9.07
C ARG A 49 21.89 -6.15 7.60
N ARG A 50 21.18 -7.24 7.34
CA ARG A 50 20.84 -7.71 5.99
C ARG A 50 19.33 -7.70 5.83
N ILE A 51 18.86 -7.00 4.81
CA ILE A 51 17.44 -6.94 4.44
C ILE A 51 17.28 -7.74 3.15
N ARG A 52 16.27 -8.61 3.10
CA ARG A 52 15.77 -9.21 1.87
C ARG A 52 14.52 -8.46 1.48
N GLY A 53 14.55 -7.87 0.29
CA GLY A 53 13.43 -7.20 -0.33
C GLY A 53 12.94 -8.00 -1.54
N ASP A 54 11.64 -8.21 -1.63
CA ASP A 54 11.00 -8.83 -2.79
C ASP A 54 9.91 -7.90 -3.36
N TYR A 55 9.89 -7.73 -4.68
CA TYR A 55 8.87 -6.94 -5.38
C TYR A 55 7.89 -7.86 -6.09
N VAL A 56 6.60 -7.52 -6.01
CA VAL A 56 5.55 -8.20 -6.76
C VAL A 56 4.69 -7.16 -7.46
N GLN A 57 4.71 -7.18 -8.78
CA GLN A 57 3.80 -6.39 -9.60
C GLN A 57 2.45 -7.08 -9.64
N ARG A 58 1.38 -6.42 -9.17
CA ARG A 58 0.03 -7.02 -9.11
C ARG A 58 -1.04 -6.22 -9.81
N LEU A 59 -0.85 -4.91 -9.94
CA LEU A 59 -1.71 -4.02 -10.69
C LEU A 59 -0.92 -3.34 -11.80
N TYR A 60 -1.59 -2.77 -12.79
CA TYR A 60 -0.89 -1.97 -13.80
C TYR A 60 -0.37 -0.67 -13.18
N ALA A 61 0.83 -0.25 -13.59
CA ALA A 61 1.34 1.06 -13.19
C ALA A 61 0.53 2.17 -13.87
N ALA A 62 0.45 3.32 -13.20
CA ALA A 62 -0.01 4.54 -13.84
C ALA A 62 0.85 4.86 -15.07
N LEU A 63 0.28 5.60 -16.02
CA LEU A 63 1.07 6.14 -17.14
C LEU A 63 2.19 7.04 -16.60
N PRO A 64 3.33 7.14 -17.30
CA PRO A 64 4.42 8.03 -16.90
C PRO A 64 3.93 9.46 -16.67
N GLY A 65 4.27 10.03 -15.51
CA GLY A 65 3.85 11.37 -15.10
C GLY A 65 2.48 11.44 -14.41
N VAL A 66 1.67 10.38 -14.46
CA VAL A 66 0.40 10.29 -13.71
C VAL A 66 0.68 9.84 -12.28
N ARG A 67 -0.01 10.46 -11.33
CA ARG A 67 0.14 10.19 -9.90
C ARG A 67 -1.19 9.72 -9.31
N PHE A 68 -1.10 8.87 -8.29
CA PHE A 68 -2.28 8.27 -7.69
C PHE A 68 -3.07 9.27 -6.86
N GLU A 69 -4.26 9.61 -7.33
CA GLU A 69 -5.29 10.30 -6.55
C GLU A 69 -6.46 9.35 -6.31
N GLY A 70 -6.97 9.29 -5.07
CA GLY A 70 -8.11 8.46 -4.71
C GLY A 70 -7.96 7.71 -3.40
N SER A 71 -8.59 6.54 -3.30
CA SER A 71 -8.68 5.75 -2.07
C SER A 71 -7.75 4.53 -2.12
N VAL A 72 -7.07 4.24 -1.02
CA VAL A 72 -6.32 2.99 -0.82
C VAL A 72 -6.94 2.16 0.29
N GLY A 73 -6.79 0.85 0.20
CA GLY A 73 -7.33 -0.06 1.19
C GLY A 73 -6.39 -1.21 1.51
N LEU A 74 -6.55 -1.73 2.72
CA LEU A 74 -5.88 -2.93 3.21
C LEU A 74 -6.93 -3.89 3.77
N TYR A 75 -6.82 -5.15 3.39
CA TYR A 75 -7.70 -6.21 3.87
C TYR A 75 -6.90 -7.40 4.39
N VAL A 76 -7.24 -7.82 5.61
CA VAL A 76 -6.70 -9.03 6.23
C VAL A 76 -7.83 -10.01 6.50
N GLN A 77 -7.73 -11.21 5.92
CA GLN A 77 -8.70 -12.29 6.11
C GLN A 77 -8.01 -13.65 6.13
N GLY A 78 -8.28 -14.44 7.16
CA GLY A 78 -7.70 -15.78 7.32
C GLY A 78 -6.17 -15.78 7.30
N GLY A 79 -5.53 -14.77 7.93
CA GLY A 79 -4.08 -14.63 7.95
C GLY A 79 -3.46 -14.27 6.60
N ARG A 80 -4.23 -13.73 5.66
CA ARG A 80 -3.75 -13.28 4.34
C ARG A 80 -4.01 -11.80 4.13
N LEU A 81 -3.11 -11.14 3.43
CA LEU A 81 -3.11 -9.70 3.18
C LEU A 81 -3.38 -9.39 1.70
N ALA A 82 -4.28 -8.46 1.45
CA ALA A 82 -4.55 -7.86 0.14
C ALA A 82 -4.59 -6.33 0.24
N PHE A 83 -4.21 -5.66 -0.84
CA PHE A 83 -4.32 -4.21 -0.99
C PHE A 83 -5.30 -3.85 -2.09
N PHE A 84 -5.84 -2.65 -1.97
CA PHE A 84 -6.82 -2.09 -2.88
C PHE A 84 -6.42 -0.67 -3.23
N ARG A 85 -6.74 -0.25 -4.45
CA ARG A 85 -6.74 1.16 -4.83
C ARG A 85 -7.98 1.45 -5.66
N ARG A 86 -8.47 2.67 -5.56
CA ARG A 86 -9.51 3.22 -6.43
C ARG A 86 -9.07 4.61 -6.82
N TRP A 87 -8.87 4.82 -8.11
CA TRP A 87 -8.54 6.13 -8.66
C TRP A 87 -9.72 7.09 -8.47
N ARG A 88 -9.45 8.36 -8.22
CA ARG A 88 -10.46 9.40 -8.32
C ARG A 88 -10.78 9.61 -9.81
N ASN A 89 -12.06 9.68 -10.16
CA ASN A 89 -12.45 10.12 -11.50
C ASN A 89 -12.08 11.60 -11.65
N ASN A 90 -11.42 11.96 -12.75
CA ASN A 90 -11.40 13.37 -13.14
C ASN A 90 -12.82 13.73 -13.58
N GLU A 91 -13.42 14.75 -12.97
CA GLU A 91 -14.77 15.25 -13.28
C GLU A 91 -14.95 15.70 -14.75
N ALA A 92 -13.87 15.73 -15.54
CA ALA A 92 -13.85 16.16 -16.93
C ALA A 92 -14.21 15.07 -17.96
N ASP A 93 -14.44 13.82 -17.53
CA ASP A 93 -14.77 12.72 -18.45
C ASP A 93 -16.25 12.35 -18.33
N ASP A 94 -17.09 12.98 -19.18
CA ASP A 94 -18.55 12.79 -19.24
C ASP A 94 -18.97 11.33 -19.54
N PHE A 95 -18.02 10.47 -19.91
CA PHE A 95 -18.23 9.04 -20.16
C PHE A 95 -17.66 8.14 -19.06
N ALA A 96 -17.09 8.71 -17.99
CA ALA A 96 -16.58 7.92 -16.88
C ALA A 96 -17.74 7.24 -16.14
N PRO A 97 -17.55 5.98 -15.67
CA PRO A 97 -18.55 5.30 -14.85
C PRO A 97 -18.86 6.13 -13.60
N GLU A 98 -20.13 6.12 -13.17
CA GLU A 98 -20.62 6.89 -12.00
C GLU A 98 -19.78 6.69 -10.73
N GLN A 99 -19.09 5.54 -10.60
CA GLN A 99 -18.09 5.33 -9.56
C GLN A 99 -16.84 4.65 -10.13
N PRO A 100 -15.62 5.12 -9.77
CA PRO A 100 -14.39 4.45 -10.14
C PRO A 100 -14.32 3.05 -9.51
N VAL A 101 -13.83 2.09 -10.29
CA VAL A 101 -13.77 0.68 -9.90
C VAL A 101 -12.58 0.43 -8.97
N TRP A 102 -12.82 -0.30 -7.88
CA TRP A 102 -11.75 -0.78 -7.01
C TRP A 102 -10.88 -1.82 -7.73
N GLU A 103 -9.58 -1.57 -7.77
CA GLU A 103 -8.57 -2.54 -8.19
C GLU A 103 -8.01 -3.26 -6.96
N THR A 104 -7.70 -4.56 -7.12
CA THR A 104 -7.18 -5.39 -6.03
C THR A 104 -5.92 -6.12 -6.42
N THR A 105 -4.96 -6.22 -5.50
CA THR A 105 -3.76 -7.04 -5.68
C THR A 105 -4.03 -8.54 -5.56
N GLY A 106 -5.26 -8.91 -5.18
CA GLY A 106 -5.56 -10.20 -4.56
C GLY A 106 -4.76 -10.40 -3.26
N PHE A 107 -4.87 -11.59 -2.66
CA PHE A 107 -3.99 -11.93 -1.55
C PHE A 107 -2.54 -12.07 -2.06
N VAL A 108 -1.65 -11.24 -1.54
CA VAL A 108 -0.25 -11.15 -1.97
C VAL A 108 0.70 -11.90 -1.06
N THR A 109 0.30 -12.14 0.19
CA THR A 109 1.06 -12.92 1.17
C THR A 109 0.16 -13.41 2.29
N ASP A 110 0.59 -14.47 2.97
CA ASP A 110 0.14 -14.76 4.32
C ASP A 110 0.87 -13.85 5.35
N LEU A 111 0.52 -13.96 6.63
CA LEU A 111 1.15 -13.21 7.73
C LEU A 111 2.33 -13.94 8.39
N SER A 112 2.83 -15.04 7.82
CA SER A 112 3.95 -15.81 8.40
C SER A 112 5.30 -15.07 8.39
N TRP A 113 5.36 -13.94 7.69
CA TRP A 113 6.52 -13.04 7.70
C TRP A 113 6.63 -12.24 9.01
N ALA A 114 5.51 -12.06 9.72
CA ALA A 114 5.46 -11.37 10.99
C ALA A 114 5.81 -12.33 12.13
N GLN A 115 6.53 -11.83 13.12
CA GLN A 115 6.88 -12.52 14.37
C GLN A 115 6.08 -11.96 15.55
N GLY A 116 5.70 -10.69 15.47
CA GLY A 116 4.90 -9.99 16.45
C GLY A 116 3.46 -10.47 16.56
N PRO A 117 2.86 -10.40 17.76
CA PRO A 117 1.43 -10.62 17.93
C PRO A 117 0.58 -9.49 17.32
N HIS A 118 1.17 -8.32 17.06
CA HIS A 118 0.46 -7.17 16.49
C HIS A 118 1.08 -6.71 15.18
N LEU A 119 0.19 -6.23 14.30
CA LEU A 119 0.55 -5.58 13.05
C LEU A 119 -0.05 -4.19 13.02
N THR A 120 0.73 -3.22 12.54
CA THR A 120 0.32 -1.83 12.47
C THR A 120 0.19 -1.41 11.01
N PRO A 121 -1.00 -0.97 10.57
CA PRO A 121 -1.13 -0.30 9.28
C PRO A 121 -0.43 1.06 9.35
N CYS A 122 0.39 1.36 8.37
CA CYS A 122 1.14 2.61 8.28
C CYS A 122 0.89 3.28 6.93
N LEU A 123 0.62 4.58 6.96
CA LEU A 123 0.59 5.41 5.76
C LEU A 123 1.88 6.22 5.74
N ALA A 124 2.68 6.08 4.68
CA ALA A 124 3.91 6.83 4.53
C ALA A 124 3.75 7.94 3.49
N PHE A 125 4.18 9.14 3.87
CA PHE A 125 4.17 10.35 3.06
C PHE A 125 5.59 10.61 2.53
N CYS A 126 5.82 10.34 1.24
CA CYS A 126 7.18 10.32 0.70
C CYS A 126 7.66 11.67 0.13
N LYS A 127 6.86 12.73 0.21
CA LYS A 127 7.22 14.07 -0.27
C LYS A 127 6.81 15.13 0.76
N GLU A 128 7.52 16.25 0.81
CA GLU A 128 7.13 17.36 1.66
C GLU A 128 5.88 18.07 1.12
N GLY A 129 5.04 18.57 2.03
CA GLY A 129 3.83 19.32 1.72
C GLY A 129 2.66 18.97 2.65
N PRO A 130 1.56 19.74 2.60
CA PRO A 130 0.35 19.42 3.36
C PRO A 130 -0.32 18.17 2.77
N TYR A 131 -0.62 17.19 3.61
CA TYR A 131 -1.42 16.02 3.24
C TYR A 131 -2.80 16.13 3.89
N HIS A 132 -3.85 15.78 3.14
CA HIS A 132 -5.20 15.63 3.67
C HIS A 132 -5.66 14.20 3.43
N VAL A 133 -5.86 13.45 4.51
CA VAL A 133 -6.27 12.04 4.50
C VAL A 133 -7.44 11.80 5.47
N HIS A 134 -8.39 10.96 5.08
CA HIS A 134 -9.56 10.56 5.87
C HIS A 134 -9.60 9.04 6.05
#